data_AF-A0A4V2HF76-F1
#
_entry.id   AF-A0A4V2HF76-F1
#
_cell.length_a   1.000
_cell.length_b   1.000
_cell.length_c   1.000
_cell.angle_alpha   90.00
_cell.angle_beta   90.00
_cell.angle_gamma   90.00
#
_symmetry.space_group_name_H-M   'P 1'
#
loop_
_entity.id
_entity.type
_entity.pdbx_description
1 polymer ?
#
loop_
_entity_poly.entity_id
_entity_poly.type
_entity_poly.pdbx_seq_one_letter_code
_entity_poly.pdbx_strand_id
1 'polypeptide(L)'
;MLIDCHNCKAKVDAELLGEHNDNEFFATKTFFLKCPSCDAAIIAESQEDFVDSKTIWSRPVRVYPRPKRALGSDIPPIVRNSIDEAEKCMQSAAYLAATAMCGRSPEAICRYYKTKGSYLGGGLKELRDKGVIDSRLYQWSEELRDQRNNAAHATDTEIGAQDANDVMTFTYAIIDYVFLLAQKFDQFQKRKNDRAAEKKIGTQTAKT
;
A
#
# COMPACT_ATOMS: atom_id res chain seq x y z
N MET A 1 20.25 13.02 10.74
CA MET A 1 18.89 13.22 10.22
C MET A 1 17.93 12.14 10.75
N LEU A 2 16.83 12.51 11.42
CA LEU A 2 15.87 11.55 12.00
C LEU A 2 15.02 10.79 10.95
N ILE A 3 15.32 9.51 10.74
CA ILE A 3 14.68 8.66 9.72
C ILE A 3 14.58 7.18 10.15
N ASP A 4 13.65 6.43 9.57
CA ASP A 4 13.48 5.00 9.85
C ASP A 4 14.45 4.14 9.03
N CYS A 5 15.25 3.30 9.69
CA CYS A 5 16.16 2.38 9.00
C CYS A 5 15.41 1.16 8.47
N HIS A 6 15.69 0.77 7.21
CA HIS A 6 15.07 -0.42 6.62
C HIS A 6 15.68 -1.73 7.15
N ASN A 7 16.92 -1.70 7.64
CA ASN A 7 17.66 -2.89 8.07
C ASN A 7 17.43 -3.18 9.56
N CYS A 8 17.88 -2.32 10.48
CA CYS A 8 17.68 -2.53 11.92
C CYS A 8 16.32 -2.07 12.47
N LYS A 9 15.46 -1.47 11.62
CA LYS A 9 14.09 -1.02 11.95
C LYS A 9 13.97 0.08 13.00
N ALA A 10 15.08 0.60 13.53
CA ALA A 10 15.07 1.73 14.46
C ALA A 10 14.80 3.06 13.73
N LYS A 11 14.15 3.99 14.44
CA LYS A 11 14.20 5.42 14.11
C LYS A 11 15.55 5.94 14.58
N VAL A 12 16.41 6.29 13.63
CA VAL A 12 17.80 6.66 13.89
C VAL A 12 18.04 8.12 13.52
N ASP A 13 19.00 8.74 14.20
CA ASP A 13 19.61 9.96 13.71
C ASP A 13 20.70 9.58 12.69
N ALA A 14 20.29 9.40 11.43
CA ALA A 14 21.18 8.90 10.38
C ALA A 14 22.27 9.91 10.03
N GLU A 15 23.49 9.43 9.80
CA GLU A 15 24.63 10.21 9.34
C GLU A 15 24.42 10.64 7.89
N LEU A 16 24.66 11.91 7.57
CA LEU A 16 24.58 12.44 6.21
C LEU A 16 25.90 12.17 5.47
N LEU A 17 25.85 11.35 4.42
CA LEU A 17 27.00 11.05 3.57
C LEU A 17 27.06 11.97 2.33
N GLY A 18 25.92 12.48 1.87
CA GLY A 18 25.86 13.42 0.74
C GLY A 18 24.44 13.91 0.47
N GLU A 19 24.31 15.02 -0.25
CA GLU A 19 23.03 15.59 -0.64
C GLU A 19 23.07 16.19 -2.05
N HIS A 20 21.92 16.27 -2.69
CA HIS A 20 21.73 16.92 -3.98
C HIS A 20 20.40 17.67 -4.01
N ASN A 21 20.39 18.83 -4.65
CA ASN A 21 19.21 19.64 -4.90
C ASN A 21 19.06 19.86 -6.40
N ASP A 22 17.91 19.49 -6.96
CA ASP A 22 17.62 19.62 -8.40
C ASP A 22 17.47 21.10 -8.84
N ASN A 23 17.28 22.03 -7.90
CA ASN A 23 17.11 23.47 -8.13
C ASN A 23 15.99 23.81 -9.13
N GLU A 24 14.94 22.99 -9.19
CA GLU A 24 13.76 23.23 -10.02
C GLU A 24 12.64 23.95 -9.25
N PHE A 25 11.55 24.34 -9.94
CA PHE A 25 10.36 24.87 -9.28
C PHE A 25 9.62 23.72 -8.59
N PHE A 26 9.47 23.77 -7.26
CA PHE A 26 9.21 22.61 -6.39
C PHE A 26 10.40 21.67 -6.30
N ALA A 27 11.52 22.22 -5.85
CA ALA A 27 12.78 21.50 -5.78
C ALA A 27 12.71 20.27 -4.86
N THR A 28 13.38 19.19 -5.26
CA THR A 28 13.59 18.00 -4.43
C THR A 28 15.02 17.98 -3.89
N LYS A 29 15.14 17.91 -2.56
CA LYS A 29 16.41 17.59 -1.89
C LYS A 29 16.50 16.10 -1.64
N THR A 30 17.51 15.47 -2.23
CA THR A 30 17.84 14.07 -2.02
C THR A 30 19.02 13.94 -1.07
N PHE A 31 18.92 13.06 -0.09
CA PHE A 31 19.95 12.80 0.93
C PHE A 31 20.41 11.35 0.85
N PHE A 32 21.71 11.13 0.80
CA PHE A 32 22.33 9.83 1.02
C PHE A 32 22.80 9.73 2.47
N LEU A 33 22.27 8.75 3.19
CA LEU A 33 22.38 8.61 4.63
C LEU A 33 22.91 7.23 5.02
N LYS A 34 23.61 7.18 6.16
CA LYS A 34 24.09 5.95 6.78
C LYS A 34 23.42 5.75 8.14
N CYS A 35 22.89 4.54 8.37
CA CYS A 35 22.36 4.18 9.68
C CYS A 35 23.50 3.98 10.69
N PRO A 36 23.55 4.70 11.81
CA PRO A 36 24.62 4.55 12.80
C PRO A 36 24.55 3.23 13.59
N SER A 37 23.41 2.55 13.55
CA SER A 37 23.18 1.32 14.32
C SER A 37 23.55 0.05 13.54
N CYS A 38 23.51 0.06 12.21
CA CYS A 38 23.71 -1.14 11.39
C CYS A 38 24.36 -0.86 10.03
N ASP A 39 24.93 0.33 9.85
CA ASP A 39 25.64 0.81 8.66
C ASP A 39 24.84 0.79 7.34
N ALA A 40 23.55 0.49 7.39
CA ALA A 40 22.71 0.41 6.21
C ALA A 40 22.59 1.76 5.48
N ALA A 41 22.70 1.70 4.15
CA ALA A 41 22.46 2.82 3.25
C ALA A 41 20.97 3.19 3.19
N ILE A 42 20.67 4.48 3.21
CA ILE A 42 19.33 5.05 3.15
C ILE A 42 19.35 6.25 2.20
N ILE A 43 18.43 6.32 1.25
CA ILE A 43 18.15 7.54 0.48
C ILE A 43 16.86 8.14 1.03
N ALA A 44 16.86 9.45 1.25
CA ALA A 44 15.69 10.20 1.67
C ALA A 44 15.44 11.39 0.74
N GLU A 45 14.19 11.82 0.62
CA GLU A 45 13.81 13.01 -0.13
C GLU A 45 13.03 13.98 0.75
N SER A 46 13.25 15.26 0.51
CA SER A 46 12.46 16.37 1.02
C SER A 46 11.98 17.21 -0.15
N GLN A 47 10.71 17.59 -0.12
CA GLN A 47 10.07 18.39 -1.15
C GLN A 47 10.01 19.86 -0.70
N GLU A 48 10.25 20.78 -1.62
CA GLU A 48 10.01 22.20 -1.43
C GLU A 48 8.50 22.50 -1.46
N ASP A 49 8.04 23.34 -0.55
CA ASP A 49 6.66 23.81 -0.48
C ASP A 49 6.63 25.32 -0.17
N PHE A 50 5.53 26.00 -0.49
CA PHE A 50 5.35 27.44 -0.32
C PHE A 50 4.14 27.73 0.56
N VAL A 51 4.40 28.15 1.79
CA VAL A 51 3.36 28.54 2.77
C VAL A 51 3.59 29.98 3.18
N ASP A 52 2.56 30.82 3.07
CA ASP A 52 2.60 32.25 3.41
C ASP A 52 3.78 33.00 2.76
N SER A 53 4.02 32.73 1.47
CA SER A 53 5.13 33.31 0.69
C SER A 53 6.53 32.99 1.23
N LYS A 54 6.67 31.92 2.01
CA LYS A 54 7.95 31.38 2.48
C LYS A 54 8.19 29.98 1.93
N THR A 55 9.41 29.76 1.46
CA THR A 55 9.90 28.42 1.13
C THR A 55 10.07 27.60 2.40
N ILE A 56 9.38 26.47 2.48
CA ILE A 56 9.56 25.47 3.53
C ILE A 56 9.95 24.14 2.90
N TRP A 57 10.65 23.30 3.66
CA TRP A 57 11.02 21.96 3.22
C TRP A 57 10.23 20.94 4.03
N SER A 58 9.68 19.94 3.36
CA SER A 58 8.99 18.84 4.02
C SER A 58 9.94 18.09 4.97
N ARG A 59 9.39 17.29 5.87
CA ARG A 59 10.21 16.33 6.60
C ARG A 59 10.83 15.34 5.59
N PRO A 60 12.14 15.03 5.67
CA PRO A 60 12.74 13.99 4.84
C PRO A 60 12.06 12.64 5.04
N VAL A 61 11.65 12.02 3.94
CA VAL A 61 11.05 10.68 3.91
C VAL A 61 12.03 9.73 3.25
N ARG A 62 12.19 8.51 3.80
CA ARG A 62 13.00 7.49 3.14
C ARG A 62 12.39 7.17 1.78
N VAL A 63 13.17 7.15 0.72
CA VAL A 63 12.75 6.72 -0.62
C VAL A 63 13.48 5.46 -1.09
N TYR A 64 14.66 5.18 -0.53
CA TYR A 64 15.39 3.94 -0.78
C TYR A 64 16.14 3.42 0.46
N PRO A 65 16.25 2.09 0.64
CA PRO A 65 15.33 1.08 0.13
C PRO A 65 13.88 1.48 0.43
N ARG A 66 13.00 1.25 -0.55
CA ARG A 66 11.67 1.90 -0.61
C ARG A 66 10.98 1.85 0.76
N PRO A 67 10.44 2.97 1.25
CA PRO A 67 9.67 2.99 2.49
C PRO A 67 8.48 2.05 2.32
N LYS A 68 7.93 1.60 3.44
CA LYS A 68 6.67 0.86 3.42
C LYS A 68 5.63 1.65 2.63
N ARG A 69 4.84 0.93 1.85
CA ARG A 69 3.74 1.50 1.12
C ARG A 69 2.73 2.05 2.12
N ALA A 70 2.60 3.37 2.21
CA ALA A 70 1.52 3.96 3.00
C ALA A 70 0.17 3.64 2.31
N LEU A 71 -0.64 2.83 2.97
CA LEU A 71 -2.01 2.58 2.54
C LEU A 71 -2.84 3.85 2.81
N GLY A 72 -3.44 4.44 1.77
CA GLY A 72 -4.23 5.67 1.88
C GLY A 72 -5.47 5.48 2.78
N SER A 73 -6.01 6.56 3.35
CA SER A 73 -7.19 6.58 4.26
C SER A 73 -8.43 5.87 3.69
N ASP A 74 -8.46 5.69 2.38
CA ASP A 74 -9.55 5.08 1.61
C ASP A 74 -9.76 3.59 1.91
N ILE A 75 -8.78 2.93 2.53
CA ILE A 75 -8.89 1.53 2.96
C ILE A 75 -9.56 1.45 4.34
N PRO A 76 -10.67 0.71 4.48
CA PRO A 76 -11.39 0.57 5.75
C PRO A 76 -10.48 0.07 6.89
N PRO A 77 -10.64 0.57 8.12
CA PRO A 77 -9.80 0.17 9.26
C PRO A 77 -9.74 -1.34 9.49
N ILE A 78 -10.84 -2.05 9.28
CA ILE A 78 -10.91 -3.51 9.44
C ILE A 78 -9.94 -4.26 8.51
N VAL A 79 -9.69 -3.72 7.30
CA VAL A 79 -8.73 -4.26 6.34
C VAL A 79 -7.32 -3.75 6.66
N ARG A 80 -7.17 -2.43 6.88
CA ARG A 80 -5.90 -1.76 7.18
C ARG A 80 -5.16 -2.38 8.35
N ASN A 81 -5.85 -2.67 9.46
CA ASN A 81 -5.20 -3.17 10.67
C ASN A 81 -4.46 -4.50 10.42
N SER A 82 -4.99 -5.36 9.55
CA SER A 82 -4.39 -6.67 9.28
C SER A 82 -3.14 -6.54 8.41
N ILE A 83 -3.17 -5.69 7.40
CA ILE A 83 -2.02 -5.46 6.51
C ILE A 83 -0.92 -4.66 7.19
N ASP A 84 -1.26 -3.66 8.03
CA ASP A 84 -0.28 -2.93 8.85
C ASP A 84 0.48 -3.87 9.80
N GLU A 85 -0.21 -4.85 10.38
CA GLU A 85 0.41 -5.85 11.25
C GLU A 85 1.25 -6.86 10.45
N ALA A 86 0.75 -7.34 9.31
CA ALA A 86 1.53 -8.20 8.41
C ALA A 86 2.85 -7.53 8.00
N GLU A 87 2.78 -6.25 7.72
CA GLU A 87 3.91 -5.39 7.43
C GLU A 87 4.92 -5.30 8.58
N LYS A 88 4.48 -5.26 9.84
CA LYS A 88 5.38 -5.30 11.01
C LYS A 88 6.05 -6.67 11.13
N CYS A 89 5.30 -7.74 10.94
CA CYS A 89 5.85 -9.10 10.96
C CYS A 89 6.88 -9.32 9.84
N MET A 90 6.63 -8.83 8.63
CA MET A 90 7.61 -8.88 7.54
C MET A 90 8.91 -8.15 7.90
N GLN A 91 8.82 -7.05 8.65
CA GLN A 91 10.00 -6.32 9.10
C GLN A 91 10.82 -7.10 10.11
N SER A 92 10.19 -7.84 11.02
CA SER A 92 10.90 -8.65 12.02
C SER A 92 11.32 -10.03 11.50
N ALA A 93 11.21 -10.29 10.19
CA ALA A 93 11.39 -11.61 9.58
C ALA A 93 10.50 -12.71 10.20
N ALA A 94 9.38 -12.32 10.82
CA ALA A 94 8.38 -13.23 11.35
C ALA A 94 7.44 -13.68 10.21
N TYR A 95 7.99 -14.44 9.26
CA TYR A 95 7.32 -14.78 7.99
C TYR A 95 6.02 -15.56 8.18
N LEU A 96 5.99 -16.52 9.12
CA LEU A 96 4.77 -17.24 9.49
C LEU A 96 3.66 -16.28 9.94
N ALA A 97 3.98 -15.37 10.87
CA ALA A 97 3.03 -14.38 11.37
C ALA A 97 2.61 -13.37 10.29
N ALA A 98 3.54 -12.96 9.43
CA ALA A 98 3.25 -12.08 8.30
C ALA A 98 2.23 -12.71 7.36
N THR A 99 2.43 -13.97 6.97
CA THR A 99 1.53 -14.73 6.11
C THR A 99 0.15 -14.91 6.74
N ALA A 100 0.08 -15.19 8.04
CA ALA A 100 -1.19 -15.28 8.76
C ALA A 100 -1.96 -13.93 8.75
N MET A 101 -1.26 -12.82 9.01
CA MET A 101 -1.85 -11.48 8.99
C MET A 101 -2.26 -11.03 7.58
N CYS A 102 -1.48 -11.42 6.55
CA CYS A 102 -1.88 -11.27 5.16
C CYS A 102 -3.16 -12.07 4.90
N GLY A 103 -3.30 -13.31 5.38
CA GLY A 103 -4.52 -14.11 5.26
C GLY A 103 -5.76 -13.46 5.89
N ARG A 104 -5.60 -12.76 7.02
CA ARG A 104 -6.69 -12.00 7.67
C ARG A 104 -7.17 -10.81 6.85
N SER A 105 -6.35 -10.28 5.95
CA SER A 105 -6.69 -9.10 5.16
C SER A 105 -7.80 -9.39 4.12
N PRO A 106 -7.72 -10.44 3.27
CA PRO A 106 -8.84 -10.89 2.45
C PRO A 106 -10.08 -11.30 3.25
N GLU A 107 -9.93 -11.89 4.45
CA GLU A 107 -11.10 -12.15 5.32
C GLU A 107 -11.82 -10.86 5.72
N ALA A 108 -11.05 -9.82 6.07
CA ALA A 108 -11.59 -8.51 6.38
C ALA A 108 -12.28 -7.87 5.16
N ILE A 109 -11.77 -8.08 3.94
CA ILE A 109 -12.43 -7.67 2.69
C ILE A 109 -13.78 -8.39 2.55
N CYS A 110 -13.80 -9.72 2.68
CA CYS A 110 -15.03 -10.51 2.62
C CYS A 110 -16.08 -10.03 3.65
N ARG A 111 -15.65 -9.73 4.87
CA ARG A 111 -16.52 -9.16 5.92
C ARG A 111 -17.02 -7.76 5.57
N TYR A 112 -16.17 -6.89 5.04
CA TYR A 112 -16.55 -5.54 4.60
C TYR A 112 -17.65 -5.58 3.53
N TYR A 113 -17.54 -6.51 2.58
CA TYR A 113 -18.55 -6.76 1.54
C TYR A 113 -19.69 -7.70 1.97
N LYS A 114 -19.72 -8.11 3.25
CA LYS A 114 -20.78 -8.96 3.84
C LYS A 114 -21.03 -10.25 3.05
N THR A 115 -19.97 -10.90 2.59
CA THR A 115 -20.08 -12.21 1.92
C THR A 115 -20.65 -13.26 2.89
N LYS A 116 -21.38 -14.25 2.35
CA LYS A 116 -22.04 -15.33 3.10
C LYS A 116 -21.23 -16.64 3.14
N GLY A 117 -20.08 -16.70 2.46
CA GLY A 117 -19.20 -17.87 2.49
C GLY A 117 -18.75 -18.23 3.92
N SER A 118 -18.80 -19.52 4.27
CA SER A 118 -18.40 -20.03 5.59
C SER A 118 -16.89 -20.11 5.80
N TYR A 119 -16.10 -19.92 4.75
CA TYR A 119 -14.65 -19.89 4.75
C TYR A 119 -14.15 -18.88 3.71
N LEU A 120 -12.87 -18.47 3.81
CA LEU A 120 -12.33 -17.39 2.99
C LEU A 120 -12.42 -17.67 1.47
N GLY A 121 -12.11 -18.89 1.02
CA GLY A 121 -12.27 -19.24 -0.40
C GLY A 121 -13.71 -19.08 -0.91
N GLY A 122 -14.71 -19.43 -0.10
CA GLY A 122 -16.12 -19.19 -0.43
C GLY A 122 -16.47 -17.71 -0.50
N GLY A 123 -15.93 -16.89 0.42
CA GLY A 123 -16.07 -15.44 0.37
C GLY A 123 -15.43 -14.81 -0.87
N LEU A 124 -14.22 -15.22 -1.23
CA LEU A 124 -13.50 -14.73 -2.42
C LEU A 124 -14.21 -15.12 -3.72
N LYS A 125 -14.76 -16.34 -3.77
CA LYS A 125 -15.60 -16.78 -4.88
C LYS A 125 -16.83 -15.87 -5.03
N GLU A 126 -17.51 -15.54 -3.92
CA GLU A 126 -18.66 -14.63 -3.95
C GLU A 126 -18.28 -13.21 -4.40
N LEU A 127 -17.11 -12.69 -3.98
CA LEU A 127 -16.61 -11.39 -4.46
C LEU A 127 -16.40 -11.40 -5.97
N ARG A 128 -15.84 -12.49 -6.52
CA ARG A 128 -15.68 -12.66 -7.97
C ARG A 128 -17.02 -12.74 -8.68
N ASP A 129 -17.95 -13.55 -8.17
CA ASP A 129 -19.27 -13.74 -8.78
C ASP A 129 -20.10 -12.44 -8.78
N LYS A 130 -19.83 -11.53 -7.82
CA LYS A 130 -20.39 -10.16 -7.79
C LYS A 130 -19.61 -9.13 -8.62
N GLY A 131 -18.49 -9.52 -9.23
CA GLY A 131 -17.63 -8.61 -10.00
C GLY A 131 -16.81 -7.63 -9.15
N VAL A 132 -16.67 -7.86 -7.84
CA VAL A 132 -15.84 -7.03 -6.95
C VAL A 132 -14.35 -7.31 -7.17
N ILE A 133 -14.00 -8.54 -7.54
CA ILE A 133 -12.66 -8.94 -8.01
C ILE A 133 -12.79 -9.69 -9.33
N ASP A 134 -11.74 -9.71 -10.14
CA ASP A 134 -11.72 -10.48 -11.38
C ASP A 134 -11.29 -11.93 -11.18
N SER A 135 -11.41 -12.73 -12.25
CA SER A 135 -11.03 -14.15 -12.26
C SER A 135 -9.55 -14.38 -11.97
N ARG A 136 -8.67 -13.44 -12.33
CA ARG A 136 -7.22 -13.57 -12.12
C ARG A 136 -6.87 -13.39 -10.65
N LEU A 137 -7.45 -12.40 -9.98
CA LEU A 137 -7.31 -12.23 -8.53
C LEU A 137 -7.90 -13.40 -7.76
N TYR A 138 -9.05 -13.93 -8.20
CA TYR A 138 -9.61 -15.13 -7.59
C TYR A 138 -8.67 -16.33 -7.75
N GLN A 139 -8.17 -16.61 -8.95
CA GLN A 139 -7.24 -17.72 -9.18
C GLN A 139 -5.97 -17.56 -8.32
N TRP A 140 -5.35 -16.38 -8.31
CA TRP A 140 -4.17 -16.11 -7.48
C TRP A 140 -4.45 -16.37 -5.98
N SER A 141 -5.65 -16.05 -5.51
CA SER A 141 -6.04 -16.32 -4.13
C SER A 141 -6.15 -17.82 -3.78
N GLU A 142 -6.52 -18.64 -4.76
CA GLU A 142 -6.63 -20.10 -4.60
C GLU A 142 -5.23 -20.75 -4.64
N GLU A 143 -4.33 -20.28 -5.50
CA GLU A 143 -2.94 -20.75 -5.56
C GLU A 143 -2.15 -20.48 -4.27
N LEU A 144 -2.56 -19.45 -3.49
CA LEU A 144 -1.93 -19.07 -2.22
C LEU A 144 -2.67 -19.61 -0.99
N ARG A 145 -3.67 -20.46 -1.20
CA ARG A 145 -4.54 -20.96 -0.13
C ARG A 145 -3.76 -21.79 0.89
N ASP A 146 -2.85 -22.64 0.42
CA ASP A 146 -2.13 -23.57 1.29
C ASP A 146 -1.15 -22.82 2.19
N GLN A 147 -0.38 -21.87 1.65
CA GLN A 147 0.52 -21.01 2.42
C GLN A 147 -0.25 -20.25 3.52
N ARG A 148 -1.42 -19.69 3.17
CA ARG A 148 -2.26 -18.98 4.14
C ARG A 148 -2.85 -19.88 5.21
N ASN A 149 -3.36 -21.05 4.84
CA ASN A 149 -3.95 -21.99 5.79
C ASN A 149 -2.89 -22.57 6.73
N ASN A 150 -1.74 -22.95 6.18
CA ASN A 150 -0.61 -23.47 6.94
C ASN A 150 -0.05 -22.42 7.91
N ALA A 151 -0.09 -21.14 7.55
CA ALA A 151 0.31 -20.05 8.45
C ALA A 151 -0.72 -19.77 9.57
N ALA A 152 -2.00 -20.01 9.33
CA ALA A 152 -3.06 -19.77 10.31
C ALA A 152 -3.28 -20.93 11.29
N HIS A 153 -2.80 -22.12 10.95
CA HIS A 153 -2.93 -23.33 11.75
C HIS A 153 -1.57 -23.84 12.21
N ALA A 154 -1.51 -24.48 13.39
CA ALA A 154 -0.29 -25.09 13.88
C ALA A 154 0.05 -26.35 13.05
N THR A 155 0.78 -26.14 11.95
CA THR A 155 1.28 -27.20 11.06
C THR A 155 2.80 -27.23 11.10
N ASP A 156 3.40 -28.34 10.69
CA ASP A 156 4.87 -28.48 10.59
C ASP A 156 5.47 -27.81 9.34
N THR A 157 4.64 -27.09 8.56
CA THR A 157 5.11 -26.43 7.33
C THR A 157 5.88 -25.17 7.67
N GLU A 158 7.14 -25.10 7.23
CA GLU A 158 7.91 -23.86 7.30
C GLU A 158 7.42 -22.86 6.24
N ILE A 159 7.20 -21.61 6.67
CA ILE A 159 6.88 -20.49 5.79
C ILE A 159 8.13 -19.61 5.67
N GLY A 160 8.73 -19.61 4.49
CA GLY A 160 9.94 -18.85 4.22
C GLY A 160 9.68 -17.39 3.83
N ALA A 161 10.76 -16.66 3.62
CA ALA A 161 10.71 -15.27 3.18
C ALA A 161 10.00 -15.10 1.83
N GLN A 162 10.20 -16.05 0.90
CA GLN A 162 9.58 -16.01 -0.43
C GLN A 162 8.07 -16.25 -0.34
N ASP A 163 7.63 -17.27 0.40
CA ASP A 163 6.21 -17.56 0.60
C ASP A 163 5.46 -16.36 1.21
N ALA A 164 6.04 -15.76 2.26
CA ALA A 164 5.46 -14.58 2.89
C ALA A 164 5.41 -13.39 1.94
N ASN A 165 6.42 -13.22 1.08
CA ASN A 165 6.42 -12.16 0.07
C ASN A 165 5.35 -12.38 -1.00
N ASP A 166 5.16 -13.61 -1.47
CA ASP A 166 4.14 -13.94 -2.46
C ASP A 166 2.73 -13.65 -1.92
N VAL A 167 2.46 -14.04 -0.66
CA VAL A 167 1.18 -13.77 -0.01
C VAL A 167 0.99 -12.28 0.29
N MET A 168 2.03 -11.57 0.71
CA MET A 168 2.01 -10.12 0.90
C MET A 168 1.72 -9.37 -0.41
N THR A 169 2.35 -9.79 -1.50
CA THR A 169 2.17 -9.20 -2.83
C THR A 169 0.73 -9.34 -3.31
N PHE A 170 0.16 -10.55 -3.19
CA PHE A 170 -1.25 -10.78 -3.47
C PHE A 170 -2.15 -9.89 -2.60
N THR A 171 -1.85 -9.78 -1.30
CA THR A 171 -2.65 -9.00 -0.36
C THR A 171 -2.71 -7.52 -0.74
N TYR A 172 -1.58 -6.93 -1.15
CA TYR A 172 -1.58 -5.57 -1.68
C TYR A 172 -2.38 -5.46 -3.00
N ALA A 173 -2.21 -6.42 -3.90
CA ALA A 173 -2.88 -6.39 -5.20
C ALA A 173 -4.42 -6.40 -5.05
N ILE A 174 -4.96 -7.26 -4.18
CA ILE A 174 -6.40 -7.32 -3.95
C ILE A 174 -6.92 -6.08 -3.21
N ILE A 175 -6.18 -5.54 -2.23
CA ILE A 175 -6.56 -4.29 -1.53
C ILE A 175 -6.61 -3.12 -2.52
N ASP A 176 -5.60 -3.01 -3.38
CA ASP A 176 -5.53 -1.97 -4.39
C ASP A 176 -6.68 -2.03 -5.36
N TYR A 177 -6.94 -3.22 -5.88
CA TYR A 177 -8.01 -3.41 -6.83
C TYR A 177 -9.36 -2.99 -6.24
N VAL A 178 -9.64 -3.49 -5.04
CA VAL A 178 -10.94 -3.35 -4.39
C VAL A 178 -11.19 -1.91 -3.88
N PHE A 179 -10.17 -1.25 -3.31
CA PHE A 179 -10.37 0.05 -2.66
C PHE A 179 -9.76 1.24 -3.39
N LEU A 180 -8.61 1.08 -4.05
CA LEU A 180 -7.89 2.21 -4.63
C LEU A 180 -8.20 2.41 -6.11
N LEU A 181 -8.10 1.34 -6.90
CA LEU A 181 -8.32 1.41 -8.35
C LEU A 181 -9.78 1.66 -8.69
N ALA A 182 -10.70 0.99 -7.99
CA ALA A 182 -12.14 1.22 -8.13
C ALA A 182 -12.49 2.70 -7.88
N GLN A 183 -12.05 3.27 -6.74
CA GLN A 183 -12.31 4.67 -6.43
C GLN A 183 -11.67 5.64 -7.43
N LYS A 184 -10.41 5.40 -7.84
CA LYS A 184 -9.73 6.24 -8.84
C LYS A 184 -10.48 6.22 -10.17
N PHE A 185 -11.01 5.07 -10.57
CA PHE A 185 -11.82 4.94 -11.76
C PHE A 185 -13.14 5.70 -11.63
N ASP A 186 -13.85 5.56 -10.51
CA ASP A 186 -15.11 6.28 -10.27
C ASP A 186 -14.92 7.80 -10.27
N GLN A 187 -13.86 8.28 -9.61
CA GLN A 187 -13.49 9.70 -9.62
C GLN A 187 -13.18 10.20 -11.04
N PHE A 188 -12.47 9.39 -11.84
CA PHE A 188 -12.21 9.71 -13.24
C PHE A 188 -13.51 9.80 -14.06
N GLN A 189 -14.42 8.83 -13.92
CA GLN A 189 -15.71 8.83 -14.60
C GLN A 189 -16.53 10.06 -14.23
N LYS A 190 -16.57 10.41 -12.94
CA LYS A 190 -17.23 11.62 -12.45
C LYS A 190 -16.68 12.88 -13.14
N ARG A 191 -15.35 13.08 -13.11
CA ARG A 191 -14.71 14.22 -13.79
C ARG A 191 -15.01 14.27 -15.29
N LYS A 192 -15.07 13.12 -15.95
CA LYS A 192 -15.41 13.04 -17.38
C LYS A 192 -16.85 13.47 -17.65
N ASN A 193 -17.79 13.03 -16.82
CA ASN A 193 -19.21 13.36 -16.94
C ASN A 193 -19.47 14.84 -16.62
N ASP A 194 -18.83 15.38 -15.59
CA ASP A 194 -18.93 16.79 -15.21
C ASP A 194 -18.48 17.71 -16.36
N ARG A 195 -17.31 17.42 -16.95
CA ARG A 195 -16.81 18.14 -18.14
C ARG A 195 -17.77 18.05 -19.32
N ALA A 196 -18.43 16.91 -19.52
CA ALA A 196 -19.40 16.74 -20.60
C ALA A 196 -20.69 17.53 -20.34
N ALA A 197 -21.12 17.65 -19.09
CA ALA A 197 -22.28 18.44 -18.69
C ALA A 197 -22.01 19.95 -18.84
N GLU A 198 -20.85 20.43 -18.39
CA GLU A 198 -20.41 21.82 -18.54
C GLU A 198 -20.37 22.26 -20.01
N LYS A 199 -19.85 21.38 -20.89
CA LYS A 199 -19.80 21.63 -22.33
C LYS A 199 -21.19 21.75 -22.95
N LYS A 200 -22.18 20.96 -22.49
CA LYS A 200 -23.57 21.06 -22.95
C LYS A 200 -24.24 22.36 -22.50
N ILE A 201 -24.00 22.80 -21.26
CA ILE A 201 -24.54 24.06 -20.73
C ILE A 201 -23.96 25.24 -21.50
N GLY A 202 -22.64 25.32 -21.69
CA GLY A 202 -22.00 26.41 -22.43
C GLY A 202 -22.38 26.49 -23.92
N THR A 203 -22.78 25.37 -24.53
CA THR A 203 -23.26 25.35 -25.93
C THR A 203 -24.72 25.80 -26.06
N GLN A 204 -25.51 25.72 -24.99
CA GLN A 204 -26.90 26.21 -24.97
C GLN A 204 -26.98 27.72 -24.71
N THR A 205 -26.14 28.28 -23.84
CA THR A 205 -26.07 29.74 -23.59
C THR A 205 -25.44 30.53 -24.73
N ALA A 206 -24.63 29.92 -25.59
CA ALA A 206 -24.05 30.57 -26.77
C ALA A 206 -24.98 30.63 -28.00
N LYS A 207 -26.18 30.02 -27.92
CA LYS A 207 -27.17 29.96 -29.02
C LYS A 207 -28.40 30.87 -28.79
N THR A 208 -28.39 31.67 -27.73
CA THR A 208 -29.35 32.74 -27.44
C THR A 208 -28.65 34.09 -27.55
#